data_AF-A0AAE0S358-F1
#
_entry.id   AF-A0AAE0S358-F1
#
_cell.length_a   1.000
_cell.length_b   1.000
_cell.length_c   1.000
_cell.angle_alpha   90.00
_cell.angle_beta   90.00
_cell.angle_gamma   90.00
#
_symmetry.space_group_name_H-M   'P 1'
#
loop_
_entity.id
_entity.type
_entity.pdbx_description
1 polymer ?
#
loop_
_entity_poly.entity_id
_entity_poly.type
_entity_poly.pdbx_seq_one_letter_code
_entity_poly.pdbx_strand_id
1 'polypeptide(L)'
;MQSGRIVEGASTITQQTAKLFFLTPEKNREKFFKEEILELYLNKAYFGRHSRGIEGAASVYFDKPAKNLTLDQTALLIGLLKAPSALSPVRNPDGAKDRRNLVLQLMFRNGFITEAQLKESSAAEITIAPTKSNFYPEAEYYVEEIRRLLNANLSDKDDANTAGYRVYTYMDIDMQITAHNSLRKGLEELQQRKGFVKPSKNIAKNGSIAQEDIDALVAENEYEIGDEVAGVVTAVHDDRLEISLGINDFGYVSGESMQWALSGKNANLGNIIKIGDTARFIIQNYDEAKSAFRLQWYTEPSANGGFMAMNPYNGEVYAMIGGYKFFGSQYNRVTQSQRQPGSAFKPILYAAALDNGFTPASILNDNPTHLKKMMQSGVPRITAGFSPDLPHFATRLFTVKTSPLSDCCRILV
;
A
#
# COMPACT_ATOMS: atom_id res chain seq x y z
N MET A 1 26.23 16.74 -33.27
CA MET A 1 26.11 15.70 -32.23
C MET A 1 25.95 14.37 -32.93
N GLN A 2 27.02 13.57 -33.01
CA GLN A 2 26.97 12.23 -33.60
C GLN A 2 26.34 11.28 -32.57
N SER A 3 25.31 10.56 -33.02
CA SER A 3 24.58 9.55 -32.27
C SER A 3 25.53 8.51 -31.68
N GLY A 4 25.55 8.42 -30.36
CA GLY A 4 26.28 7.42 -29.60
C GLY A 4 25.72 6.04 -29.88
N ARG A 5 26.56 5.20 -30.48
CA ARG A 5 26.37 3.76 -30.65
C ARG A 5 25.90 3.15 -29.32
N ILE A 6 24.78 2.42 -29.33
CA ILE A 6 24.26 1.70 -28.16
C ILE A 6 25.37 0.75 -27.67
N VAL A 7 25.94 1.06 -26.50
CA VAL A 7 26.87 0.17 -25.81
C VAL A 7 26.02 -0.79 -25.00
N GLU A 8 25.82 -2.00 -25.52
CA GLU A 8 25.15 -3.06 -24.77
C GLU A 8 25.93 -3.37 -23.47
N GLY A 9 25.26 -3.23 -22.32
CA GLY A 9 25.48 -4.13 -21.18
C GLY A 9 26.69 -3.91 -20.27
N ALA A 10 27.37 -2.77 -20.27
CA ALA A 10 28.52 -2.55 -19.37
C ALA A 10 28.11 -2.01 -17.98
N SER A 11 27.25 -2.72 -17.25
CA SER A 11 27.12 -2.53 -15.79
C SER A 11 27.52 -3.82 -15.11
N THR A 12 28.71 -3.82 -14.49
CA THR A 12 29.23 -4.99 -13.75
C THR A 12 28.29 -5.36 -12.60
N ILE A 13 28.29 -6.62 -12.17
CA ILE A 13 27.48 -7.07 -11.01
C ILE A 13 27.77 -6.19 -9.80
N THR A 14 29.03 -5.76 -9.60
CA THR A 14 29.41 -4.81 -8.54
C THR A 14 28.72 -3.46 -8.68
N GLN A 15 28.61 -2.90 -9.90
CA GLN A 15 27.88 -1.66 -10.16
C GLN A 15 26.37 -1.82 -9.99
N GLN A 16 25.81 -2.97 -10.39
CA GLN A 16 24.38 -3.24 -10.18
C GLN A 16 24.05 -3.43 -8.70
N THR A 17 24.92 -4.12 -7.95
CA THR A 17 24.81 -4.28 -6.49
C THR A 17 24.92 -2.93 -5.79
N ALA A 18 25.88 -2.08 -6.19
CA ALA A 18 26.03 -0.75 -5.61
C ALA A 18 24.78 0.13 -5.82
N LYS A 19 24.14 0.08 -7.00
CA LYS A 19 22.86 0.78 -7.26
C LYS A 19 21.70 0.29 -6.38
N LEU A 20 21.71 -0.99 -5.98
CA LEU A 20 20.69 -1.57 -5.12
C LEU A 20 20.87 -1.24 -3.63
N PHE A 21 22.11 -1.03 -3.18
CA PHE A 21 22.45 -0.80 -1.76
C PHE A 21 22.77 0.67 -1.41
N PHE A 22 23.38 1.42 -2.31
CA PHE A 22 23.91 2.75 -2.02
C PHE A 22 23.26 3.81 -2.92
N LEU A 23 22.21 4.44 -2.39
CA LEU A 23 21.62 5.64 -2.99
C LEU A 23 22.44 6.92 -2.71
N THR A 24 23.59 6.82 -2.01
CA THR A 24 24.57 7.90 -1.88
C THR A 24 26.01 7.37 -1.94
N PRO A 25 26.96 8.09 -2.58
CA PRO A 25 28.23 7.52 -3.05
C PRO A 25 29.34 7.38 -1.98
N GLU A 26 29.05 7.47 -0.68
CA GLU A 26 30.08 7.92 0.28
C GLU A 26 30.44 7.00 1.45
N LYS A 27 29.97 5.76 1.56
CA LYS A 27 30.45 4.88 2.64
C LYS A 27 31.01 3.54 2.19
N ASN A 28 32.33 3.44 2.37
CA ASN A 28 33.17 2.26 2.53
C ASN A 28 33.19 1.25 1.37
N ARG A 29 34.16 1.44 0.48
CA ARG A 29 34.71 0.37 -0.38
C ARG A 29 35.51 -0.62 0.47
N GLU A 30 34.84 -1.39 1.32
CA GLU A 30 35.44 -2.62 1.82
C GLU A 30 35.59 -3.62 0.65
N LYS A 31 36.69 -4.38 0.65
CA LYS A 31 36.99 -5.36 -0.40
C LYS A 31 36.08 -6.58 -0.22
N PHE A 32 34.84 -6.48 -0.69
CA PHE A 32 33.98 -7.64 -0.81
C PHE A 32 34.56 -8.62 -1.85
N PHE A 33 34.61 -9.90 -1.50
CA PHE A 33 34.99 -10.96 -2.43
C PHE A 33 33.89 -11.16 -3.49
N LYS A 34 34.27 -11.73 -4.64
CA LYS A 34 33.36 -11.93 -5.80
C LYS A 34 32.08 -12.69 -5.41
N GLU A 35 32.19 -13.64 -4.48
CA GLU A 35 31.07 -14.43 -3.96
C GLU A 35 30.11 -13.60 -3.11
N GLU A 36 30.62 -12.76 -2.21
CA GLU A 36 29.79 -11.90 -1.34
C GLU A 36 29.01 -10.86 -2.16
N ILE A 37 29.63 -10.31 -3.21
CA ILE A 37 28.95 -9.38 -4.14
C ILE A 37 27.82 -10.10 -4.88
N LEU A 38 28.06 -11.34 -5.32
CA LEU A 38 27.04 -12.14 -6.01
C LEU A 38 25.88 -12.50 -5.08
N GLU A 39 26.17 -12.87 -3.84
CA GLU A 39 25.17 -13.16 -2.82
C GLU A 39 24.27 -11.94 -2.54
N LEU A 40 24.88 -10.78 -2.28
CA LEU A 40 24.18 -9.53 -2.06
C LEU A 40 23.28 -9.17 -3.25
N TYR A 41 23.81 -9.32 -4.47
CA TYR A 41 23.06 -9.08 -5.69
C TYR A 41 21.84 -10.00 -5.80
N LEU A 42 22.07 -11.32 -5.69
CA LEU A 42 21.02 -12.32 -5.87
C LEU A 42 19.93 -12.23 -4.80
N ASN A 43 20.22 -11.74 -3.60
CA ASN A 43 19.22 -11.52 -2.54
C ASN A 43 18.37 -10.25 -2.72
N LYS A 44 18.79 -9.30 -3.57
CA LYS A 44 18.09 -8.01 -3.76
C LYS A 44 17.52 -7.80 -5.15
N ALA A 45 18.06 -8.49 -6.16
CA ALA A 45 17.61 -8.31 -7.53
C ALA A 45 16.10 -8.57 -7.68
N TYR A 46 15.45 -7.77 -8.52
CA TYR A 46 14.03 -7.90 -8.81
C TYR A 46 13.83 -8.90 -9.94
N PHE A 47 12.97 -9.89 -9.74
CA PHE A 47 12.72 -10.99 -10.69
C PHE A 47 11.31 -10.93 -11.31
N GLY A 48 10.55 -9.86 -11.08
CA GLY A 48 9.17 -9.74 -11.57
C GLY A 48 8.16 -10.37 -10.60
N ARG A 49 6.85 -10.19 -10.86
CA ARG A 49 5.76 -10.68 -9.99
C ARG A 49 5.92 -10.30 -8.51
N HIS A 50 6.38 -9.07 -8.25
CA HIS A 50 6.68 -8.58 -6.89
C HIS A 50 7.76 -9.39 -6.13
N SER A 51 8.48 -10.30 -6.80
CA SER A 51 9.53 -11.11 -6.19
C SER A 51 10.88 -10.39 -6.23
N ARG A 52 11.48 -10.21 -5.05
CA ARG A 52 12.86 -9.76 -4.88
C ARG A 52 13.68 -10.86 -4.24
N GLY A 53 14.92 -11.00 -4.70
CA GLY A 53 15.80 -12.06 -4.26
C GLY A 53 15.51 -13.39 -4.94
N ILE A 54 16.55 -14.21 -5.12
CA ILE A 54 16.46 -15.48 -5.83
C ILE A 54 15.59 -16.51 -5.08
N GLU A 55 15.60 -16.51 -3.74
CA GLU A 55 14.73 -17.38 -2.93
C GLU A 55 13.26 -16.96 -3.05
N GLY A 56 12.98 -15.65 -3.02
CA GLY A 56 11.63 -15.12 -3.24
C GLY A 56 11.12 -15.45 -4.64
N ALA A 57 11.98 -15.33 -5.65
CA ALA A 57 11.65 -15.70 -7.02
C ALA A 57 11.39 -17.20 -7.18
N ALA A 58 12.23 -18.05 -6.59
CA ALA A 58 12.05 -19.50 -6.62
C ALA A 58 10.69 -19.93 -6.02
N SER A 59 10.32 -19.31 -4.89
CA SER A 59 9.02 -19.51 -4.25
C SER A 59 7.87 -19.03 -5.14
N VAL A 60 7.93 -17.79 -5.66
CA VAL A 60 6.85 -17.19 -6.47
C VAL A 60 6.65 -17.91 -7.81
N TYR A 61 7.72 -18.34 -8.48
CA TYR A 61 7.63 -18.96 -9.81
C TYR A 61 7.46 -20.49 -9.75
N PHE A 62 7.97 -21.17 -8.72
CA PHE A 62 8.03 -22.64 -8.73
C PHE A 62 7.57 -23.31 -7.44
N ASP A 63 7.20 -22.55 -6.40
CA ASP A 63 6.82 -23.07 -5.07
C ASP A 63 7.90 -24.01 -4.48
N LYS A 64 9.17 -23.62 -4.67
CA LYS A 64 10.34 -24.41 -4.27
C LYS A 64 11.44 -23.50 -3.70
N PRO A 65 12.26 -24.00 -2.76
CA PRO A 65 13.43 -23.27 -2.31
C PRO A 65 14.47 -23.19 -3.46
N ALA A 66 15.26 -22.12 -3.52
CA ALA A 66 16.18 -21.87 -4.65
C ALA A 66 17.19 -23.01 -4.85
N LYS A 67 17.61 -23.68 -3.76
CA LYS A 67 18.49 -24.85 -3.80
C LYS A 67 17.93 -26.07 -4.53
N ASN A 68 16.60 -26.13 -4.71
CA ASN A 68 15.90 -27.25 -5.36
C ASN A 68 15.44 -26.91 -6.78
N LEU A 69 15.88 -25.78 -7.34
CA LEU A 69 15.58 -25.42 -8.72
C LEU A 69 16.31 -26.35 -9.69
N THR A 70 15.62 -26.73 -10.76
CA THR A 70 16.25 -27.44 -11.88
C THR A 70 17.07 -26.45 -12.73
N LEU A 71 17.89 -26.99 -13.64
CA LEU A 71 18.77 -26.19 -14.49
C LEU A 71 17.98 -25.24 -15.40
N ASP A 72 16.88 -25.70 -15.99
CA ASP A 72 15.98 -24.90 -16.82
C ASP A 72 15.27 -23.79 -16.01
N GLN A 73 14.84 -24.09 -14.78
CA GLN A 73 14.21 -23.12 -13.88
C GLN A 73 15.19 -22.04 -13.43
N THR A 74 16.43 -22.44 -13.10
CA THR A 74 17.52 -21.51 -12.75
C THR A 74 17.85 -20.60 -13.92
N ALA A 75 18.01 -21.18 -15.12
CA ALA A 75 18.28 -20.42 -16.33
C ALA A 75 17.16 -19.43 -16.68
N LEU A 76 15.90 -19.79 -16.39
CA LEU A 76 14.76 -18.90 -16.56
C LEU A 76 14.89 -17.68 -15.63
N LEU A 77 15.02 -17.88 -14.31
CA LEU A 77 15.10 -16.78 -13.35
C LEU A 77 16.27 -15.83 -13.64
N ILE A 78 17.45 -16.39 -13.96
CA ILE A 78 18.61 -15.57 -14.34
C ILE A 78 18.36 -14.82 -15.66
N GLY A 79 17.63 -15.43 -16.59
CA GLY A 79 17.20 -14.77 -17.82
C GLY A 79 16.34 -13.53 -17.57
N LEU A 80 15.43 -13.60 -16.58
CA LEU A 80 14.51 -12.52 -16.23
C LEU A 80 15.22 -11.25 -15.76
N LEU A 81 16.38 -11.35 -15.13
CA LEU A 81 17.14 -10.21 -14.60
C LEU A 81 17.38 -9.08 -15.61
N LYS A 82 17.45 -9.40 -16.91
CA LYS A 82 17.62 -8.39 -17.97
C LYS A 82 16.41 -7.45 -18.07
N ALA A 83 15.21 -8.01 -17.96
CA ALA A 83 13.96 -7.26 -18.07
C ALA A 83 12.83 -8.08 -17.42
N PRO A 84 12.70 -8.03 -16.08
CA PRO A 84 11.87 -8.98 -15.34
C PRO A 84 10.39 -8.94 -15.70
N SER A 85 9.86 -7.74 -15.98
CA SER A 85 8.49 -7.57 -16.45
C SER A 85 8.36 -8.00 -17.93
N ALA A 86 9.21 -7.47 -18.82
CA ALA A 86 9.16 -7.72 -20.27
C ALA A 86 9.34 -9.18 -20.69
N LEU A 87 10.14 -9.92 -19.92
CA LEU A 87 10.43 -11.34 -20.16
C LEU A 87 9.65 -12.25 -19.23
N SER A 88 8.61 -11.76 -18.56
CA SER A 88 7.77 -12.58 -17.68
C SER A 88 7.17 -13.75 -18.48
N PRO A 89 7.31 -15.01 -18.04
CA PRO A 89 6.79 -16.15 -18.77
C PRO A 89 5.26 -16.25 -18.75
N VAL A 90 4.59 -15.45 -17.92
CA VAL A 90 3.12 -15.29 -17.95
C VAL A 90 2.70 -14.40 -19.11
N ARG A 91 3.49 -13.36 -19.40
CA ARG A 91 3.16 -12.32 -20.39
C ARG A 91 3.76 -12.59 -21.76
N ASN A 92 5.02 -13.02 -21.77
CA ASN A 92 5.81 -13.29 -22.95
C ASN A 92 6.49 -14.67 -22.82
N PRO A 93 5.72 -15.77 -22.99
CA PRO A 93 6.24 -17.12 -22.85
C PRO A 93 7.39 -17.41 -23.82
N ASP A 94 7.28 -16.93 -25.06
CA ASP A 94 8.29 -17.15 -26.10
C ASP A 94 9.59 -16.39 -25.79
N GLY A 95 9.49 -15.11 -25.43
CA GLY A 95 10.66 -14.31 -25.03
C GLY A 95 11.33 -14.84 -23.76
N ALA A 96 10.55 -15.35 -22.80
CA ALA A 96 11.08 -16.00 -21.61
C ALA A 96 11.85 -17.29 -21.98
N LYS A 97 11.29 -18.10 -22.89
CA LYS A 97 11.90 -19.33 -23.41
C LYS A 97 13.19 -19.06 -24.16
N ASP A 98 13.19 -18.08 -25.06
CA ASP A 98 14.38 -17.66 -25.81
C ASP A 98 15.47 -17.18 -24.86
N ARG A 99 15.10 -16.38 -23.85
CA ARG A 99 16.05 -15.87 -22.87
C ARG A 99 16.63 -16.99 -22.01
N ARG A 100 15.81 -17.92 -21.53
CA ARG A 100 16.26 -19.12 -20.80
C ARG A 100 17.25 -19.93 -21.64
N ASN A 101 16.90 -20.21 -22.90
CA ASN A 101 17.73 -21.02 -23.80
C ASN A 101 19.06 -20.32 -24.11
N LEU A 102 19.08 -19.00 -24.23
CA LEU A 102 20.32 -18.23 -24.35
C LEU A 102 21.21 -18.38 -23.11
N VAL A 103 20.64 -18.33 -21.90
CA VAL A 103 21.40 -18.57 -20.65
C VAL A 103 21.98 -19.98 -20.64
N LEU A 104 21.20 -21.00 -20.99
CA LEU A 104 21.69 -22.39 -21.09
C LEU A 104 22.83 -22.53 -22.11
N GLN A 105 22.74 -21.90 -23.28
CA GLN A 105 23.82 -21.89 -24.28
C GLN A 105 25.10 -21.23 -23.75
N LEU A 106 24.97 -20.13 -23.01
CA LEU A 106 26.10 -19.48 -22.37
C LEU A 106 26.74 -20.38 -21.30
N MET A 107 25.94 -21.09 -20.52
CA MET A 107 26.46 -22.07 -19.54
C MET A 107 27.22 -23.21 -20.20
N PHE A 108 26.71 -23.75 -21.32
CA PHE A 108 27.39 -24.79 -22.09
C PHE A 108 28.72 -24.29 -22.67
N ARG A 109 28.72 -23.12 -23.31
CA ARG A 109 29.93 -22.53 -23.91
C ARG A 109 31.05 -22.26 -22.91
N ASN A 110 30.69 -21.94 -21.66
CA ASN A 110 31.64 -21.73 -20.58
C ASN A 110 31.96 -23.00 -19.78
N GLY A 111 31.47 -24.17 -20.22
CA GLY A 111 31.81 -25.47 -19.64
C GLY A 111 31.08 -25.79 -18.32
N PHE A 112 30.01 -25.08 -17.97
CA PHE A 112 29.26 -25.33 -16.73
C PHE A 112 28.26 -26.49 -16.85
N ILE A 113 27.83 -26.84 -18.06
CA ILE A 113 26.89 -27.93 -18.33
C ILE A 113 27.32 -28.74 -19.54
N THR A 114 26.85 -29.98 -19.65
CA THR A 114 27.09 -30.88 -20.78
C THR A 114 26.11 -30.63 -21.93
N GLU A 115 26.41 -31.16 -23.12
CA GLU A 115 25.50 -31.06 -24.28
C GLU A 115 24.17 -31.78 -24.02
N ALA A 116 24.20 -32.91 -23.29
CA ALA A 116 23.00 -33.65 -22.89
C ALA A 116 22.08 -32.78 -22.02
N GLN A 117 22.64 -32.13 -21.00
CA GLN A 117 21.90 -31.22 -20.11
C GLN A 117 21.35 -30.00 -20.87
N LEU A 118 22.12 -29.44 -21.82
CA LEU A 118 21.63 -28.35 -22.67
C LEU A 118 20.39 -28.76 -23.46
N LYS A 119 20.41 -29.94 -24.11
CA LYS A 119 19.28 -30.45 -24.89
C LYS A 119 18.06 -30.72 -24.02
N GLU A 120 18.25 -31.40 -22.89
CA GLU A 120 17.19 -31.72 -21.94
C GLU A 120 16.54 -30.45 -21.36
N SER A 121 17.33 -29.53 -20.82
CA SER A 121 16.81 -28.29 -20.20
C SER A 121 16.22 -27.31 -21.20
N SER A 122 16.68 -27.30 -22.45
CA SER A 122 16.09 -26.45 -23.50
C SER A 122 14.74 -27.00 -23.99
N ALA A 123 14.53 -28.32 -23.90
CA ALA A 123 13.30 -28.99 -24.28
C ALA A 123 12.23 -28.94 -23.17
N ALA A 124 12.62 -28.75 -21.91
CA ALA A 124 11.69 -28.62 -20.78
C ALA A 124 10.66 -27.50 -21.02
N GLU A 125 9.40 -27.77 -20.69
CA GLU A 125 8.34 -26.76 -20.71
C GLU A 125 8.45 -25.80 -19.52
N ILE A 126 8.07 -24.54 -19.74
CA ILE A 126 8.03 -23.56 -18.65
C ILE A 126 6.71 -23.72 -17.90
N THR A 127 6.75 -24.47 -16.81
CA THR A 127 5.62 -24.58 -15.89
C THR A 127 5.84 -23.65 -14.70
N ILE A 128 4.98 -22.65 -14.55
CA ILE A 128 4.97 -21.75 -13.38
C ILE A 128 3.97 -22.30 -12.36
N ALA A 129 4.33 -22.23 -11.07
CA ALA A 129 3.42 -22.57 -9.99
C ALA A 129 2.14 -21.71 -10.07
N PRO A 130 0.95 -22.30 -9.84
CA PRO A 130 -0.26 -21.51 -9.71
C PRO A 130 -0.06 -20.50 -8.58
N THR A 131 -0.49 -19.25 -8.79
CA THR A 131 -0.23 -18.11 -7.90
C THR A 131 -0.81 -18.35 -6.50
N LYS A 132 -0.09 -19.07 -5.65
CA LYS A 132 -0.19 -18.98 -4.19
C LYS A 132 0.91 -18.03 -3.76
N SER A 133 0.80 -16.79 -4.22
CA SER A 133 1.65 -15.76 -3.68
C SER A 133 1.23 -15.59 -2.23
N ASN A 134 2.01 -16.14 -1.28
CA ASN A 134 1.89 -15.82 0.15
C ASN A 134 2.29 -14.35 0.44
N PHE A 135 2.31 -13.51 -0.59
CA PHE A 135 2.51 -12.09 -0.51
C PHE A 135 1.13 -11.45 -0.31
N TYR A 136 0.94 -10.91 0.89
CA TYR A 136 -0.25 -10.18 1.28
C TYR A 136 0.15 -8.72 1.49
N PRO A 137 -0.02 -7.84 0.49
CA PRO A 137 0.23 -6.40 0.64
C PRO A 137 -0.48 -5.80 1.86
N GLU A 138 -1.64 -6.35 2.22
CA GLU A 138 -2.44 -5.96 3.36
C GLU A 138 -1.71 -6.16 4.70
N ALA A 139 -0.73 -7.08 4.75
CA ALA A 139 0.04 -7.43 5.94
C ALA A 139 1.33 -6.62 6.12
N GLU A 140 1.66 -5.69 5.21
CA GLU A 140 2.94 -4.97 5.22
C GLU A 140 3.24 -4.23 6.53
N TYR A 141 2.24 -3.57 7.13
CA TYR A 141 2.41 -2.90 8.43
C TYR A 141 2.71 -3.90 9.57
N TYR A 142 2.06 -5.07 9.56
CA TYR A 142 2.28 -6.10 10.57
C TYR A 142 3.71 -6.67 10.44
N VAL A 143 4.10 -7.03 9.21
CA VAL A 143 5.43 -7.59 8.91
C VAL A 143 6.54 -6.57 9.23
N GLU A 144 6.35 -5.31 8.88
CA GLU A 144 7.30 -4.25 9.19
C GLU A 144 7.43 -4.01 10.71
N GLU A 145 6.33 -4.12 11.47
CA GLU A 145 6.38 -4.01 12.92
C GLU A 145 7.14 -5.18 13.55
N ILE A 146 6.96 -6.41 13.06
CA ILE A 146 7.79 -7.56 13.48
C ILE A 146 9.27 -7.24 13.22
N ARG A 147 9.61 -6.80 11.99
CA ARG A 147 10.98 -6.48 11.61
C ARG A 147 11.57 -5.41 12.54
N ARG A 148 10.79 -4.39 12.89
CA ARG A 148 11.18 -3.34 13.84
C ARG A 148 11.42 -3.89 15.25
N LEU A 149 10.53 -4.75 15.74
CA LEU A 149 10.65 -5.37 17.07
C LEU A 149 11.85 -6.32 17.14
N LEU A 150 12.12 -7.09 16.09
CA LEU A 150 13.29 -7.96 16.02
C LEU A 150 14.58 -7.15 16.06
N ASN A 151 14.70 -6.11 15.21
CA ASN A 151 15.89 -5.25 15.20
C ASN A 151 16.08 -4.47 16.51
N ALA A 152 15.00 -4.16 17.24
CA ALA A 152 15.09 -3.48 18.53
C ALA A 152 15.52 -4.39 19.69
N ASN A 153 15.26 -5.70 19.59
CA ASN A 153 15.50 -6.67 20.67
C ASN A 153 16.68 -7.61 20.39
N LEU A 154 17.17 -7.68 19.16
CA LEU A 154 18.38 -8.42 18.81
C LEU A 154 19.61 -7.52 19.00
N SER A 155 20.66 -8.07 19.61
CA SER A 155 21.95 -7.39 19.80
C SER A 155 22.67 -7.13 18.48
N ASP A 156 23.46 -6.03 18.41
CA ASP A 156 24.16 -5.46 17.24
C ASP A 156 24.99 -6.43 16.36
N LYS A 157 25.16 -7.69 16.76
CA LYS A 157 25.98 -8.69 16.03
C LYS A 157 25.20 -9.54 15.03
N ASP A 158 23.87 -9.57 15.12
CA ASP A 158 23.02 -10.32 14.20
C ASP A 158 22.00 -9.37 13.56
N ASP A 159 22.24 -8.93 12.32
CA ASP A 159 21.20 -8.26 11.55
C ASP A 159 20.06 -9.27 11.33
N ALA A 160 18.86 -8.96 11.85
CA ALA A 160 17.69 -9.83 11.70
C ALA A 160 17.41 -10.17 10.22
N ASN A 161 17.84 -9.29 9.30
CA ASN A 161 17.69 -9.47 7.87
C ASN A 161 18.70 -10.47 7.26
N THR A 162 19.79 -10.80 7.95
CA THR A 162 20.83 -11.73 7.46
C THR A 162 20.94 -13.01 8.29
N ALA A 163 20.44 -13.02 9.52
CA ALA A 163 20.51 -14.16 10.43
C ALA A 163 19.63 -15.37 10.02
N GLY A 164 18.76 -15.22 9.01
CA GLY A 164 17.95 -16.32 8.47
C GLY A 164 16.87 -16.84 9.43
N TYR A 165 16.42 -16.01 10.39
CA TYR A 165 15.38 -16.39 11.34
C TYR A 165 14.05 -16.71 10.65
N ARG A 166 13.38 -17.75 11.15
CA ARG A 166 11.98 -18.03 10.82
C ARG A 166 11.10 -17.51 11.95
N VAL A 167 10.23 -16.57 11.61
CA VAL A 167 9.37 -15.91 12.59
C VAL A 167 7.95 -16.46 12.45
N TYR A 168 7.44 -17.04 13.53
CA TYR A 168 6.06 -17.51 13.62
C TYR A 168 5.27 -16.49 14.43
N THR A 169 4.14 -16.04 13.88
CA THR A 169 3.31 -14.98 14.48
C THR A 169 1.91 -15.47 14.71
N TYR A 170 1.15 -14.70 15.49
CA TYR A 170 -0.28 -14.94 15.71
C TYR A 170 -1.15 -14.17 14.69
N MET A 171 -0.57 -13.68 13.60
CA MET A 171 -1.35 -12.96 12.59
C MET A 171 -2.40 -13.90 11.99
N ASP A 172 -3.67 -13.49 12.08
CA ASP A 172 -4.75 -14.13 11.36
C ASP A 172 -4.91 -13.41 10.02
N ILE A 173 -4.68 -14.12 8.91
CA ILE A 173 -4.61 -13.50 7.59
C ILE A 173 -5.97 -12.95 7.13
N ASP A 174 -7.06 -13.64 7.47
CA ASP A 174 -8.41 -13.23 7.09
C ASP A 174 -8.81 -11.97 7.87
N MET A 175 -8.48 -11.92 9.17
CA MET A 175 -8.65 -10.71 9.98
C MET A 175 -7.80 -9.55 9.47
N GLN A 176 -6.54 -9.81 9.09
CA GLN A 176 -5.64 -8.78 8.57
C GLN A 176 -6.19 -8.15 7.28
N ILE A 177 -6.60 -8.97 6.31
CA ILE A 177 -7.19 -8.51 5.04
C ILE A 177 -8.49 -7.74 5.30
N THR A 178 -9.37 -8.28 6.16
CA THR A 178 -10.66 -7.66 6.49
C THR A 178 -10.45 -6.30 7.17
N ALA A 179 -9.52 -6.23 8.12
CA ALA A 179 -9.21 -5.00 8.82
C ALA A 179 -8.60 -3.95 7.88
N HIS A 180 -7.72 -4.38 6.97
CA HIS A 180 -7.09 -3.49 5.99
C HIS A 180 -8.14 -2.83 5.08
N ASN A 181 -9.01 -3.65 4.49
CA ASN A 181 -10.08 -3.20 3.62
C ASN A 181 -11.09 -2.31 4.37
N SER A 182 -11.42 -2.67 5.61
CA SER A 182 -12.34 -1.89 6.46
C SER A 182 -11.78 -0.52 6.82
N LEU A 183 -10.50 -0.43 7.16
CA LEU A 183 -9.83 0.85 7.45
C LEU A 183 -9.82 1.74 6.21
N ARG A 184 -9.42 1.19 5.06
CA ARG A 184 -9.37 1.93 3.78
C ARG A 184 -10.74 2.47 3.40
N LYS A 185 -11.75 1.60 3.38
CA LYS A 185 -13.13 1.98 3.09
C LYS A 185 -13.63 3.07 4.03
N GLY A 186 -13.40 2.95 5.34
CA GLY A 186 -13.82 3.95 6.31
C GLY A 186 -13.15 5.32 6.11
N LEU A 187 -11.87 5.34 5.71
CA LEU A 187 -11.14 6.58 5.39
C LEU A 187 -11.61 7.21 4.07
N GLU A 188 -11.90 6.39 3.05
CA GLU A 188 -12.46 6.82 1.76
C GLU A 188 -13.87 7.41 1.95
N GLU A 189 -14.75 6.73 2.69
CA GLU A 189 -16.08 7.25 3.03
C GLU A 189 -16.01 8.55 3.84
N LEU A 190 -15.04 8.66 4.77
CA LEU A 190 -14.81 9.91 5.51
C LEU A 190 -14.35 11.03 4.57
N GLN A 191 -13.50 10.73 3.59
CA GLN A 191 -13.08 11.70 2.58
C GLN A 191 -14.26 12.17 1.72
N GLN A 192 -15.12 11.25 1.29
CA GLN A 192 -16.32 11.59 0.53
C GLN A 192 -17.26 12.52 1.32
N ARG A 193 -17.46 12.26 2.62
CA ARG A 193 -18.27 13.15 3.50
C ARG A 193 -17.64 14.52 3.72
N LYS A 194 -16.31 14.63 3.69
CA LYS A 194 -15.61 15.94 3.76
C LYS A 194 -15.74 16.75 2.47
N GLY A 195 -16.09 16.09 1.37
CA GLY A 195 -16.28 16.70 0.07
C GLY A 195 -15.16 16.41 -0.91
N PHE A 196 -15.40 16.83 -2.15
CA PHE A 196 -14.50 16.64 -3.28
C PHE A 196 -13.21 17.44 -3.12
N VAL A 197 -12.08 16.78 -3.35
CA VAL A 197 -10.76 17.44 -3.43
C VAL A 197 -10.47 17.72 -4.89
N LYS A 198 -10.34 19.00 -5.23
CA LYS A 198 -10.01 19.42 -6.59
C LYS A 198 -8.61 18.94 -6.99
N PRO A 199 -8.40 18.53 -8.25
CA PRO A 199 -7.08 18.25 -8.81
C PRO A 199 -6.08 19.37 -8.51
N SER A 200 -4.90 19.01 -8.01
CA SER A 200 -3.88 20.00 -7.61
C SER A 200 -3.07 20.55 -8.79
N LYS A 201 -3.10 19.88 -9.94
CA LYS A 201 -2.32 20.25 -11.13
C LYS A 201 -3.19 20.17 -12.37
N ASN A 202 -3.16 21.24 -13.16
CA ASN A 202 -3.74 21.33 -14.49
C ASN A 202 -2.62 21.60 -15.50
N ILE A 203 -2.58 20.85 -16.59
CA ILE A 203 -1.52 20.93 -17.60
C ILE A 203 -1.95 21.62 -18.90
N ALA A 204 -3.20 22.07 -18.99
CA ALA A 204 -3.67 22.78 -20.17
C ALA A 204 -2.96 24.13 -20.29
N LYS A 205 -2.37 24.40 -21.45
CA LYS A 205 -1.79 25.69 -21.82
C LYS A 205 -2.73 26.34 -22.84
N ASN A 206 -3.26 27.52 -22.51
CA ASN A 206 -4.22 28.25 -23.35
C ASN A 206 -5.44 27.41 -23.81
N GLY A 207 -5.94 26.51 -22.97
CA GLY A 207 -7.11 25.67 -23.28
C GLY A 207 -6.83 24.47 -24.18
N SER A 208 -5.56 24.18 -24.48
CA SER A 208 -5.13 23.00 -25.24
C SER A 208 -4.11 22.18 -24.44
N ILE A 209 -4.09 20.87 -24.69
CA ILE A 209 -3.17 19.92 -24.05
C ILE A 209 -2.28 19.34 -25.15
N ALA A 210 -0.96 19.48 -25.01
CA ALA A 210 -0.03 18.80 -25.92
C ALA A 210 0.06 17.32 -25.55
N GLN A 211 0.02 16.43 -26.54
CA GLN A 211 0.13 14.98 -26.29
C GLN A 211 1.43 14.63 -25.55
N GLU A 212 2.54 15.30 -25.88
CA GLU A 212 3.83 15.16 -25.20
C GLU A 212 3.76 15.46 -23.69
N ASP A 213 2.92 16.43 -23.27
CA ASP A 213 2.74 16.77 -21.85
C ASP A 213 1.91 15.69 -21.11
N ILE A 214 1.04 14.96 -21.82
CA ILE A 214 0.27 13.82 -21.30
C ILE A 214 1.21 12.61 -21.14
N ASP A 215 1.96 12.29 -22.19
CA ASP A 215 2.87 11.14 -22.24
C ASP A 215 3.99 11.24 -21.19
N ALA A 216 4.43 12.46 -20.87
CA ALA A 216 5.41 12.69 -19.81
C ALA A 216 4.87 12.40 -18.39
N LEU A 217 3.55 12.37 -18.20
CA LEU A 217 2.90 12.17 -16.90
C LEU A 217 2.34 10.77 -16.71
N VAL A 218 1.88 10.16 -17.78
CA VAL A 218 1.33 8.81 -17.74
C VAL A 218 2.38 7.84 -18.30
N ALA A 219 3.03 7.12 -17.39
CA ALA A 219 4.02 6.12 -17.77
C ALA A 219 3.35 4.99 -18.58
N GLU A 220 4.07 4.46 -19.58
CA GLU A 220 3.73 3.22 -20.27
C GLU A 220 3.69 2.07 -19.25
N ASN A 221 2.52 1.83 -18.65
CA ASN A 221 2.31 0.78 -17.67
C ASN A 221 1.30 -0.22 -18.21
N GLU A 222 1.55 -1.50 -17.92
CA GLU A 222 0.48 -2.50 -17.94
C GLU A 222 -0.52 -2.16 -16.85
N TYR A 223 -1.79 -2.23 -17.23
CA TYR A 223 -2.92 -1.93 -16.38
C TYR A 223 -3.65 -3.23 -16.04
N GLU A 224 -3.72 -3.56 -14.77
CA GLU A 224 -4.61 -4.60 -14.25
C GLU A 224 -5.90 -3.96 -13.69
N ILE A 225 -6.98 -4.74 -13.68
CA ILE A 225 -8.22 -4.32 -13.01
C ILE A 225 -7.91 -4.12 -11.52
N GLY A 226 -8.25 -2.95 -11.00
CA GLY A 226 -7.94 -2.53 -9.64
C GLY A 226 -6.72 -1.60 -9.51
N ASP A 227 -5.95 -1.41 -10.57
CA ASP A 227 -4.75 -0.57 -10.52
C ASP A 227 -5.07 0.92 -10.33
N GLU A 228 -4.26 1.59 -9.51
CA GLU A 228 -4.25 3.04 -9.34
C GLU A 228 -3.40 3.69 -10.44
N VAL A 229 -4.06 4.35 -11.40
CA VAL A 229 -3.42 4.98 -12.55
C VAL A 229 -3.51 6.50 -12.49
N ALA A 230 -2.50 7.18 -13.02
CA ALA A 230 -2.59 8.61 -13.26
C ALA A 230 -3.27 8.86 -14.61
N GLY A 231 -4.10 9.89 -14.71
CA GLY A 231 -4.74 10.26 -15.96
C GLY A 231 -4.97 11.77 -16.07
N VAL A 232 -5.16 12.22 -17.31
CA VAL A 232 -5.45 13.62 -17.64
C VAL A 232 -6.86 13.73 -18.21
N VAL A 233 -7.65 14.67 -17.71
CA VAL A 233 -8.99 14.95 -18.24
C VAL A 233 -8.86 15.62 -19.61
N THR A 234 -9.33 14.96 -20.67
CA THR A 234 -9.29 15.47 -22.05
C THR A 234 -10.61 16.11 -22.48
N ALA A 235 -11.75 15.60 -22.00
CA ALA A 235 -13.06 16.18 -22.22
C ALA A 235 -13.97 16.07 -20.99
N VAL A 236 -14.85 17.06 -20.84
CA VAL A 236 -15.85 17.12 -19.76
C VAL A 236 -17.23 17.25 -20.41
N HIS A 237 -18.05 16.21 -20.27
CA HIS A 237 -19.45 16.19 -20.68
C HIS A 237 -20.35 16.30 -19.43
N ASP A 238 -21.65 16.51 -19.63
CA ASP A 238 -22.62 16.57 -18.52
C ASP A 238 -22.80 15.22 -17.81
N ASP A 239 -22.63 14.10 -18.53
CA ASP A 239 -22.87 12.74 -18.05
C ASP A 239 -21.58 11.92 -17.84
N ARG A 240 -20.42 12.39 -18.32
CA ARG A 240 -19.14 11.67 -18.21
C ARG A 240 -17.92 12.56 -18.35
N LEU A 241 -16.77 12.05 -17.89
CA LEU A 241 -15.44 12.59 -18.15
C LEU A 241 -14.67 11.66 -19.06
N GLU A 242 -13.92 12.20 -20.01
CA GLU A 242 -12.96 11.44 -20.82
C GLU A 242 -11.55 11.71 -20.33
N ILE A 243 -10.80 10.63 -20.14
CA ILE A 243 -9.48 10.61 -19.51
C ILE A 243 -8.51 9.97 -20.48
N SER A 244 -7.34 10.58 -20.66
CA SER A 244 -6.20 9.93 -21.32
C SER A 244 -5.29 9.28 -20.28
N LEU A 245 -4.92 8.04 -20.55
CA LEU A 245 -3.98 7.22 -19.78
C LEU A 245 -2.64 7.05 -20.52
N GLY A 246 -2.30 7.97 -21.43
CA GLY A 246 -1.05 7.95 -22.19
C GLY A 246 -1.24 7.74 -23.69
N ILE A 247 -0.23 7.14 -24.34
CA ILE A 247 -0.17 6.96 -25.79
C ILE A 247 -1.14 5.86 -26.21
N ASN A 248 -2.33 6.27 -26.67
CA ASN A 248 -3.44 5.45 -27.20
C ASN A 248 -4.38 4.80 -26.18
N ASP A 249 -4.14 4.92 -24.89
CA ASP A 249 -5.07 4.42 -23.87
C ASP A 249 -6.01 5.53 -23.39
N PHE A 250 -7.30 5.24 -23.47
CA PHE A 250 -8.37 6.15 -23.07
C PHE A 250 -9.27 5.49 -22.03
N GLY A 251 -9.81 6.29 -21.14
CA GLY A 251 -10.81 5.85 -20.18
C GLY A 251 -11.91 6.88 -19.99
N TYR A 252 -12.99 6.45 -19.34
CA TYR A 252 -14.09 7.33 -19.00
C TYR A 252 -14.56 7.12 -17.57
N VAL A 253 -14.94 8.22 -16.92
CA VAL A 253 -15.60 8.21 -15.60
C VAL A 253 -17.04 8.63 -15.79
N SER A 254 -17.98 7.81 -15.31
CA SER A 254 -19.41 8.14 -15.37
C SER A 254 -19.78 9.23 -14.37
N GLY A 255 -20.69 10.13 -14.73
CA GLY A 255 -21.22 11.15 -13.82
C GLY A 255 -21.95 10.55 -12.62
N GLU A 256 -22.57 9.37 -12.79
CA GLU A 256 -23.17 8.60 -11.68
C GLU A 256 -22.14 8.25 -10.61
N SER A 257 -20.96 7.75 -11.01
CA SER A 257 -19.87 7.44 -10.07
C SER A 257 -19.28 8.66 -9.35
N MET A 258 -19.61 9.87 -9.82
CA MET A 258 -19.14 11.15 -9.29
C MET A 258 -20.21 11.90 -8.49
N GLN A 259 -21.40 11.32 -8.26
CA GLN A 259 -22.48 11.96 -7.51
C GLN A 259 -22.04 12.42 -6.10
N TRP A 260 -21.18 11.66 -5.44
CA TRP A 260 -20.62 12.03 -4.13
C TRP A 260 -19.83 13.35 -4.18
N ALA A 261 -19.18 13.64 -5.31
CA ALA A 261 -18.42 14.86 -5.53
C ALA A 261 -19.29 16.07 -5.88
N LEU A 262 -20.51 15.83 -6.37
CA LEU A 262 -21.48 16.85 -6.81
C LEU A 262 -22.37 17.36 -5.65
N SER A 263 -21.84 17.44 -4.43
CA SER A 263 -22.60 17.86 -3.25
C SER A 263 -22.70 19.41 -3.17
N GLY A 264 -23.76 20.00 -3.74
CA GLY A 264 -24.04 21.43 -3.63
C GLY A 264 -25.12 21.95 -4.60
N LYS A 265 -25.70 23.13 -4.32
CA LYS A 265 -26.86 23.70 -5.03
C LYS A 265 -26.68 24.02 -6.53
N ASN A 266 -25.51 23.78 -7.14
CA ASN A 266 -25.20 24.04 -8.56
C ASN A 266 -24.00 23.21 -9.09
N ALA A 267 -23.83 21.97 -8.61
CA ALA A 267 -22.67 21.14 -8.91
C ALA A 267 -22.85 20.35 -10.22
N ASN A 268 -22.41 20.92 -11.35
CA ASN A 268 -22.20 20.17 -12.60
C ASN A 268 -20.70 19.83 -12.73
N LEU A 269 -20.37 18.73 -13.42
CA LEU A 269 -18.99 18.25 -13.61
C LEU A 269 -18.08 19.34 -14.19
N GLY A 270 -18.56 20.10 -15.17
CA GLY A 270 -17.83 21.22 -15.80
C GLY A 270 -17.47 22.39 -14.87
N ASN A 271 -18.13 22.52 -13.72
CA ASN A 271 -17.81 23.56 -12.74
C ASN A 271 -16.72 23.12 -11.75
N ILE A 272 -16.53 21.81 -11.59
CA ILE A 272 -15.66 21.22 -10.57
C ILE A 272 -14.34 20.76 -11.19
N ILE A 273 -14.40 20.24 -12.42
CA ILE A 273 -13.29 19.64 -13.15
C ILE A 273 -13.11 20.38 -14.48
N LYS A 274 -11.86 20.64 -14.85
CA LYS A 274 -11.49 21.31 -16.09
C LYS A 274 -10.69 20.38 -16.98
N ILE A 275 -10.75 20.66 -18.29
CA ILE A 275 -9.85 20.05 -19.27
C ILE A 275 -8.39 20.33 -18.85
N GLY A 276 -7.55 19.30 -18.89
CA GLY A 276 -6.16 19.32 -18.46
C GLY A 276 -5.92 19.02 -16.99
N ASP A 277 -6.97 18.83 -16.18
CA ASP A 277 -6.80 18.41 -14.79
C ASP A 277 -6.17 17.02 -14.70
N THR A 278 -5.19 16.87 -13.82
CA THR A 278 -4.50 15.60 -13.56
C THR A 278 -5.00 14.98 -12.27
N ALA A 279 -5.44 13.73 -12.35
CA ALA A 279 -6.00 13.02 -11.21
C ALA A 279 -5.57 11.54 -11.22
N ARG A 280 -5.95 10.83 -10.15
CA ARG A 280 -5.74 9.39 -10.02
C ARG A 280 -7.08 8.67 -10.21
N PHE A 281 -7.01 7.48 -10.78
CA PHE A 281 -8.19 6.67 -11.11
C PHE A 281 -7.93 5.20 -10.78
N ILE A 282 -8.99 4.46 -10.45
CA ILE A 282 -8.95 2.99 -10.37
C ILE A 282 -9.56 2.41 -11.63
N ILE A 283 -8.88 1.45 -12.25
CA ILE A 283 -9.40 0.72 -13.41
C ILE A 283 -10.43 -0.31 -12.96
N GLN A 284 -11.66 -0.19 -13.45
CA GLN A 284 -12.76 -1.09 -13.08
C GLN A 284 -12.91 -2.23 -14.08
N ASN A 285 -12.94 -1.91 -15.38
CA ASN A 285 -12.97 -2.87 -16.48
C ASN A 285 -12.59 -2.20 -17.80
N TYR A 286 -12.44 -3.02 -18.85
CA TYR A 286 -12.28 -2.56 -20.22
C TYR A 286 -13.60 -2.71 -21.00
N ASP A 287 -14.03 -1.64 -21.68
CA ASP A 287 -15.24 -1.60 -22.50
C ASP A 287 -14.83 -1.77 -23.97
N GLU A 288 -14.92 -3.00 -24.48
CA GLU A 288 -14.52 -3.34 -25.86
C GLU A 288 -15.29 -2.54 -26.92
N ALA A 289 -16.55 -2.19 -26.65
CA ALA A 289 -17.38 -1.46 -27.61
C ALA A 289 -16.93 0.01 -27.79
N LYS A 290 -16.31 0.59 -26.75
CA LYS A 290 -15.80 1.96 -26.76
C LYS A 290 -14.28 2.03 -26.91
N SER A 291 -13.61 0.88 -26.94
CA SER A 291 -12.16 0.75 -26.87
C SER A 291 -11.56 1.61 -25.74
N ALA A 292 -12.19 1.60 -24.56
CA ALA A 292 -11.84 2.48 -23.45
C ALA A 292 -12.01 1.82 -22.07
N PHE A 293 -11.18 2.20 -21.11
CA PHE A 293 -11.29 1.74 -19.72
C PHE A 293 -12.41 2.46 -18.98
N ARG A 294 -13.24 1.72 -18.24
CA ARG A 294 -14.11 2.34 -17.22
C ARG A 294 -13.26 2.65 -16.00
N LEU A 295 -13.27 3.91 -15.60
CA LEU A 295 -12.48 4.42 -14.51
C LEU A 295 -13.37 4.85 -13.35
N GLN A 296 -12.89 4.65 -12.13
CA GLN A 296 -13.44 5.27 -10.92
C GLN A 296 -12.52 6.39 -10.47
N TRP A 297 -13.08 7.57 -10.18
CA TRP A 297 -12.31 8.66 -9.60
C TRP A 297 -11.74 8.25 -8.25
N TYR A 298 -10.43 8.41 -8.10
CA TYR A 298 -9.73 8.08 -6.88
C TYR A 298 -9.14 9.33 -6.23
N THR A 299 -9.30 9.44 -4.93
CA THR A 299 -8.71 10.50 -4.13
C THR A 299 -8.17 9.89 -2.86
N GLU A 300 -6.87 10.05 -2.65
CA GLU A 300 -6.26 9.62 -1.40
C GLU A 300 -6.86 10.42 -0.23
N PRO A 301 -7.39 9.74 0.81
CA PRO A 301 -7.96 10.42 1.95
C PRO A 301 -6.95 11.33 2.66
N SER A 302 -7.38 12.56 2.96
CA SER A 302 -6.61 13.51 3.77
C SER A 302 -6.47 13.06 5.23
N ALA A 303 -7.45 12.29 5.71
CA ALA A 303 -7.41 11.67 7.03
C ALA A 303 -6.66 10.34 6.95
N ASN A 304 -6.08 9.94 8.08
CA ASN A 304 -5.41 8.65 8.21
C ASN A 304 -5.89 7.96 9.49
N GLY A 305 -5.55 6.69 9.67
CA GLY A 305 -6.01 5.90 10.80
C GLY A 305 -5.05 4.77 11.13
N GLY A 306 -5.34 4.07 12.22
CA GLY A 306 -4.66 2.84 12.60
C GLY A 306 -5.67 1.90 13.22
N PHE A 307 -5.43 0.60 13.08
CA PHE A 307 -6.28 -0.44 13.64
C PHE A 307 -5.43 -1.57 14.19
N MET A 308 -5.83 -2.11 15.34
CA MET A 308 -5.22 -3.30 15.93
C MET A 308 -6.30 -4.17 16.54
N ALA A 309 -6.24 -5.47 16.25
CA ALA A 309 -7.02 -6.49 16.94
C ALA A 309 -6.05 -7.34 17.77
N MET A 310 -6.32 -7.45 19.06
CA MET A 310 -5.51 -8.26 19.98
C MET A 310 -6.40 -9.07 20.93
N ASN A 311 -5.87 -10.20 21.37
CA ASN A 311 -6.47 -10.99 22.43
C ASN A 311 -6.22 -10.32 23.79
N PRO A 312 -7.27 -10.01 24.56
CA PRO A 312 -7.13 -9.27 25.82
C PRO A 312 -6.49 -10.11 26.95
N TYR A 313 -6.47 -11.44 26.85
CA TYR A 313 -5.97 -12.32 27.90
C TYR A 313 -4.46 -12.58 27.82
N ASN A 314 -3.92 -12.69 26.60
CA ASN A 314 -2.51 -13.04 26.37
C ASN A 314 -1.74 -12.01 25.52
N GLY A 315 -2.41 -10.98 24.98
CA GLY A 315 -1.79 -9.93 24.20
C GLY A 315 -1.40 -10.33 22.76
N GLU A 316 -1.84 -11.50 22.28
CA GLU A 316 -1.61 -11.92 20.90
C GLU A 316 -2.26 -10.92 19.93
N VAL A 317 -1.50 -10.44 18.94
CA VAL A 317 -2.00 -9.49 17.94
C VAL A 317 -2.41 -10.26 16.69
N TYR A 318 -3.71 -10.27 16.38
CA TYR A 318 -4.27 -10.95 15.22
C TYR A 318 -4.21 -10.11 13.95
N ALA A 319 -4.41 -8.79 14.07
CA ALA A 319 -4.33 -7.87 12.95
C ALA A 319 -3.76 -6.51 13.37
N MET A 320 -2.98 -5.88 12.49
CA MET A 320 -2.39 -4.56 12.71
C MET A 320 -2.24 -3.80 11.39
N ILE A 321 -2.81 -2.59 11.33
CA ILE A 321 -2.67 -1.68 10.20
C ILE A 321 -2.29 -0.29 10.72
N GLY A 322 -1.16 0.23 10.24
CA GLY A 322 -0.60 1.50 10.69
C GLY A 322 -1.03 2.73 9.88
N GLY A 323 -1.75 2.53 8.77
CA GLY A 323 -2.15 3.62 7.89
C GLY A 323 -2.89 3.16 6.63
N TYR A 324 -3.30 4.15 5.83
CA TYR A 324 -4.03 3.94 4.58
C TYR A 324 -3.20 3.28 3.46
N LYS A 325 -1.92 3.70 3.31
CA LYS A 325 -1.03 3.27 2.23
C LYS A 325 0.39 3.09 2.76
N PHE A 326 0.86 1.84 2.82
CA PHE A 326 2.17 1.49 3.37
C PHE A 326 3.33 2.09 2.58
N PHE A 327 3.34 1.90 1.25
CA PHE A 327 4.39 2.46 0.39
C PHE A 327 4.43 4.00 0.36
N GLY A 328 3.34 4.68 0.74
CA GLY A 328 3.33 6.13 0.93
C GLY A 328 3.85 6.54 2.31
N SER A 329 3.56 5.75 3.35
CA SER A 329 4.00 6.01 4.72
C SER A 329 4.09 4.72 5.53
N GLN A 330 5.32 4.28 5.79
CA GLN A 330 5.61 3.12 6.66
C GLN A 330 5.44 3.43 8.16
N TYR A 331 5.09 4.68 8.50
CA TYR A 331 4.83 5.08 9.88
C TYR A 331 3.59 4.36 10.43
N ASN A 332 3.80 3.55 11.46
CA ASN A 332 2.77 2.73 12.07
C ASN A 332 2.03 3.50 13.16
N ARG A 333 0.82 4.00 12.86
CA ARG A 333 0.03 4.79 13.80
C ARG A 333 -0.44 4.04 15.03
N VAL A 334 -0.48 2.71 14.99
CA VAL A 334 -0.86 1.87 16.13
C VAL A 334 0.20 1.92 17.22
N THR A 335 1.47 1.82 16.83
CA THR A 335 2.59 1.65 17.78
C THR A 335 3.40 2.92 17.98
N GLN A 336 3.39 3.86 17.03
CA GLN A 336 4.26 5.04 17.03
C GLN A 336 3.51 6.36 17.25
N SER A 337 2.18 6.41 17.08
CA SER A 337 1.42 7.66 17.19
C SER A 337 0.96 7.95 18.60
N GLN A 338 1.46 9.04 19.18
CA GLN A 338 0.95 9.60 20.42
C GLN A 338 -0.19 10.56 20.13
N ARG A 339 -1.40 10.20 20.56
CA ARG A 339 -2.63 11.01 20.37
C ARG A 339 -3.39 11.13 21.68
N GLN A 340 -4.11 12.23 21.84
CA GLN A 340 -5.03 12.38 22.96
C GLN A 340 -6.18 11.36 22.82
N PRO A 341 -6.44 10.50 23.81
CA PRO A 341 -7.49 9.47 23.71
C PRO A 341 -8.91 10.05 23.78
N GLY A 342 -9.05 11.29 24.26
CA GLY A 342 -10.35 11.93 24.42
C GLY A 342 -11.29 11.13 25.31
N SER A 343 -12.55 10.96 24.89
CA SER A 343 -13.53 10.20 25.67
C SER A 343 -13.22 8.71 25.80
N ALA A 344 -12.32 8.15 24.99
CA ALA A 344 -11.92 6.74 25.10
C ALA A 344 -11.15 6.43 26.40
N PHE A 345 -10.67 7.46 27.13
CA PHE A 345 -10.03 7.28 28.45
C PHE A 345 -11.04 7.12 29.60
N LYS A 346 -12.32 7.45 29.38
CA LYS A 346 -13.34 7.45 30.44
C LYS A 346 -13.53 6.09 31.13
N PRO A 347 -13.51 4.94 30.43
CA PRO A 347 -13.59 3.64 31.10
C PRO A 347 -12.52 3.45 32.18
N ILE A 348 -11.29 3.91 31.95
CA ILE A 348 -10.18 3.83 32.93
C ILE A 348 -10.50 4.70 34.16
N LEU A 349 -11.00 5.92 33.93
CA LEU A 349 -11.43 6.82 35.00
C LEU A 349 -12.60 6.22 35.82
N TYR A 350 -13.57 5.60 35.16
CA TYR A 350 -14.72 4.98 35.82
C TYR A 350 -14.34 3.70 36.56
N ALA A 351 -13.40 2.91 36.05
CA ALA A 351 -12.85 1.77 36.78
C ALA A 351 -12.23 2.23 38.12
N ALA A 352 -11.42 3.30 38.10
CA ALA A 352 -10.87 3.88 39.33
C ALA A 352 -11.96 4.37 40.30
N ALA A 353 -13.07 4.93 39.79
CA ALA A 353 -14.19 5.33 40.65
C ALA A 353 -14.86 4.11 41.30
N LEU A 354 -15.08 3.03 40.54
CA LEU A 354 -15.64 1.77 41.06
C LEU A 354 -14.75 1.16 42.15
N ASP A 355 -13.42 1.17 41.95
CA ASP A 355 -12.45 0.72 42.96
C ASP A 355 -12.50 1.55 44.25
N ASN A 356 -12.98 2.80 44.17
CA ASN A 356 -13.15 3.71 45.30
C ASN A 356 -14.58 3.72 45.87
N GLY A 357 -15.35 2.65 45.64
CA GLY A 357 -16.67 2.45 46.26
C GLY A 357 -17.83 3.15 45.55
N PHE A 358 -17.60 3.76 44.39
CA PHE A 358 -18.70 4.16 43.52
C PHE A 358 -19.34 2.91 42.89
N THR A 359 -20.60 3.02 42.53
CA THR A 359 -21.34 1.97 41.82
C THR A 359 -21.82 2.53 40.48
N PRO A 360 -22.22 1.67 39.53
CA PRO A 360 -22.86 2.15 38.30
C PRO A 360 -24.11 3.00 38.53
N ALA A 361 -24.75 2.85 39.69
CA ALA A 361 -25.93 3.61 40.11
C ALA A 361 -25.60 4.91 40.88
N SER A 362 -24.33 5.16 41.21
CA SER A 362 -23.92 6.37 41.91
C SER A 362 -24.30 7.61 41.10
N ILE A 363 -24.95 8.56 41.78
CA ILE A 363 -25.43 9.80 41.19
C ILE A 363 -24.31 10.84 41.23
N LEU A 364 -23.97 11.38 40.07
CA LEU A 364 -22.99 12.45 39.93
C LEU A 364 -23.67 13.76 39.53
N ASN A 365 -23.10 14.87 39.98
CA ASN A 365 -23.59 16.21 39.68
C ASN A 365 -22.95 16.73 38.38
N ASP A 366 -23.74 16.82 37.31
CA ASP A 366 -23.31 17.33 35.99
C ASP A 366 -23.67 18.81 35.82
N ASN A 367 -23.38 19.65 36.84
CA ASN A 367 -23.76 21.07 36.85
C ASN A 367 -22.57 22.01 36.53
N PRO A 368 -22.67 22.88 35.50
CA PRO A 368 -21.57 23.74 35.02
C PRO A 368 -20.98 24.71 36.05
N THR A 369 -21.77 25.18 37.01
CA THR A 369 -21.31 26.12 38.05
C THR A 369 -20.36 25.47 39.05
N HIS A 370 -20.50 24.17 39.29
CA HIS A 370 -19.58 23.41 40.15
C HIS A 370 -18.23 23.18 39.46
N LEU A 371 -18.26 22.91 38.15
CA LEU A 371 -17.06 22.79 37.32
C LEU A 371 -16.27 24.10 37.27
N LYS A 372 -16.90 25.27 37.11
CA LYS A 372 -16.19 26.57 37.13
C LYS A 372 -15.38 26.82 38.41
N LYS A 373 -15.86 26.37 39.58
CA LYS A 373 -15.11 26.44 40.84
C LYS A 373 -13.88 25.53 40.86
N MET A 374 -13.99 24.31 40.31
CA MET A 374 -12.85 23.39 40.13
C MET A 374 -11.89 23.81 38.98
N MET A 375 -12.37 24.59 38.02
CA MET A 375 -11.57 25.10 36.90
C MET A 375 -10.68 26.28 37.29
N GLN A 376 -11.06 27.09 38.28
CA GLN A 376 -10.17 28.11 38.87
C GLN A 376 -8.96 27.50 39.58
N SER A 377 -9.02 26.20 39.90
CA SER A 377 -7.90 25.38 40.39
C SER A 377 -7.21 24.53 39.30
N GLY A 378 -7.43 24.79 38.01
CA GLY A 378 -6.59 24.26 36.92
C GLY A 378 -7.10 23.06 36.08
N VAL A 379 -8.41 22.77 36.05
CA VAL A 379 -8.96 21.60 35.28
C VAL A 379 -9.58 22.03 33.92
N PRO A 380 -9.43 21.26 32.81
CA PRO A 380 -9.89 21.66 31.46
C PRO A 380 -11.41 21.57 31.21
N ARG A 381 -11.90 22.34 30.21
CA ARG A 381 -13.31 22.40 29.76
C ARG A 381 -13.79 21.07 29.16
N ILE A 382 -15.03 20.69 29.45
CA ILE A 382 -15.75 19.60 28.77
C ILE A 382 -16.39 20.14 27.49
N THR A 383 -15.99 19.63 26.33
CA THR A 383 -16.65 19.86 25.02
C THR A 383 -17.67 18.76 24.74
N ALA A 384 -18.78 18.76 25.47
CA ALA A 384 -20.01 18.09 25.04
C ALA A 384 -21.06 19.18 24.90
N GLY A 385 -21.73 19.26 23.74
CA GLY A 385 -22.74 20.28 23.47
C GLY A 385 -23.77 20.33 24.59
N PHE A 386 -23.81 21.47 25.28
CA PHE A 386 -24.80 21.76 26.30
C PHE A 386 -26.09 22.26 25.62
N SER A 387 -27.23 21.67 25.97
CA SER A 387 -28.53 22.30 25.72
C SER A 387 -28.78 23.30 26.85
N PRO A 388 -28.98 24.61 26.58
CA PRO A 388 -29.11 25.63 27.63
C PRO A 388 -30.39 25.53 28.47
N ASP A 389 -31.39 24.73 28.06
CA ASP A 389 -32.77 24.87 28.53
C ASP A 389 -33.27 23.80 29.52
N LEU A 390 -32.41 23.05 30.22
CA LEU A 390 -32.87 22.04 31.18
C LEU A 390 -32.17 22.16 32.55
N PRO A 391 -32.90 22.52 33.62
CA PRO A 391 -32.34 22.60 34.96
C PRO A 391 -32.26 21.19 35.58
N HIS A 392 -31.09 20.85 36.13
CA HIS A 392 -30.83 19.72 37.02
C HIS A 392 -30.96 18.31 36.42
N PHE A 393 -29.87 17.79 35.82
CA PHE A 393 -29.70 16.34 35.66
C PHE A 393 -28.64 15.80 36.63
N ALA A 394 -29.09 14.92 37.52
CA ALA A 394 -28.29 13.91 38.17
C ALA A 394 -27.93 12.84 37.14
N THR A 395 -26.66 12.73 36.77
CA THR A 395 -26.21 11.76 35.76
C THR A 395 -25.62 10.56 36.50
N ARG A 396 -26.05 9.35 36.16
CA ARG A 396 -25.45 8.13 36.73
C ARG A 396 -24.04 7.95 36.18
N LEU A 397 -23.16 7.32 36.96
CA LEU A 397 -21.77 7.05 36.57
C LEU A 397 -21.66 6.46 35.15
N PHE A 398 -22.60 5.60 34.78
CA PHE A 398 -22.82 5.16 33.39
C PHE A 398 -24.18 5.69 32.89
N THR A 399 -24.16 6.70 32.02
CA THR A 399 -25.38 7.15 31.33
C THR A 399 -25.12 7.20 29.82
N VAL A 400 -25.84 6.37 29.07
CA VAL A 400 -25.89 6.42 27.60
C VAL A 400 -26.78 7.60 27.21
N LYS A 401 -26.20 8.68 26.67
CA LYS A 401 -26.98 9.79 26.09
C LYS A 401 -27.42 9.40 24.68
N THR A 402 -28.66 8.97 24.50
CA THR A 402 -29.33 8.94 23.20
C THR A 402 -29.88 10.34 22.89
N SER A 403 -29.31 11.03 21.90
CA SER A 403 -29.86 12.29 21.37
C SER A 403 -30.82 11.97 20.21
N PRO A 404 -32.01 12.60 20.10
CA PRO A 404 -32.95 12.36 19.01
C PRO A 404 -32.53 12.97 17.66
N LEU A 405 -31.38 13.66 17.58
CA LEU A 405 -30.95 14.40 16.38
C LEU A 405 -29.80 13.76 15.59
N SER A 406 -29.49 12.48 15.85
CA SER A 406 -28.59 11.70 14.99
C SER A 406 -28.79 10.22 15.23
N ASP A 407 -29.13 9.46 14.20
CA ASP A 407 -29.14 7.99 14.17
C ASP A 407 -27.73 7.41 14.32
N CYS A 408 -27.12 7.65 15.47
CA CYS A 408 -25.88 7.02 15.91
C CYS A 408 -26.06 6.70 17.40
N CYS A 409 -26.27 5.41 17.67
CA CYS A 409 -26.23 4.83 19.00
C CYS A 409 -24.82 5.06 19.58
N ARG A 410 -24.63 6.15 20.33
CA ARG A 410 -23.40 6.38 21.10
C ARG A 410 -23.50 5.60 22.40
N ILE A 411 -23.04 4.35 22.37
CA ILE A 411 -22.67 3.67 23.61
C ILE A 411 -21.40 4.38 24.11
N LEU A 412 -21.58 5.29 25.06
CA LEU A 412 -20.49 5.74 25.91
C LEU A 412 -20.28 4.63 26.94
N VAL A 413 -19.48 3.62 26.59
CA VAL A 413 -18.86 2.73 27.57
C VAL A 413 -17.74 3.49 28.27
#